data_AF-A0A381YQE0-F1
#
_entry.id   AF-A0A381YQE0-F1
#
_cell.length_a   1.000
_cell.length_b   1.000
_cell.length_c   1.000
_cell.angle_alpha   90.00
_cell.angle_beta   90.00
_cell.angle_gamma   90.00
#
_symmetry.space_group_name_H-M   'P 1'
#
loop_
_entity.id
_entity.type
_entity.pdbx_description
1 polymer ?
#
loop_
_entity_poly.entity_id
_entity_poly.type
_entity_poly.pdbx_seq_one_letter_code
_entity_poly.pdbx_strand_id
1 'polypeptide(L)'
;MKVQGTYKFEAPIEKIWSALQSPEVLSNCIPGCEKFDPEGENSYLLSMKVKVASVTGKYTGKVSIKDISFPDQYTMEVEGKGSGGTVKATGVLHFSESNGV
;
A
#
# COMPACT_ATOMS: atom_id res chain seq x y z
N MET A 1 -6.37 -13.37 8.31
CA MET A 1 -6.46 -13.64 6.85
C MET A 1 -5.04 -13.55 6.28
N LYS A 2 -4.70 -14.37 5.28
CA LYS A 2 -3.43 -14.31 4.56
C LYS A 2 -3.73 -14.24 3.06
N VAL A 3 -3.10 -13.30 2.36
CA VAL A 3 -3.26 -13.09 0.92
C VAL A 3 -1.87 -13.06 0.30
N GLN A 4 -1.71 -13.69 -0.86
CA GLN A 4 -0.49 -13.71 -1.64
C GLN A 4 -0.85 -13.59 -3.12
N GLY A 5 0.02 -12.98 -3.91
CA GLY A 5 -0.18 -12.79 -5.34
C GLY A 5 1.08 -12.24 -6.00
N THR A 6 1.09 -12.27 -7.33
CA THR A 6 2.17 -11.74 -8.15
C THR A 6 1.55 -11.05 -9.36
N TYR A 7 2.15 -9.94 -9.79
CA TYR A 7 1.72 -9.19 -10.96
C TYR A 7 2.95 -8.79 -11.77
N LYS A 8 2.86 -8.83 -13.10
CA LYS A 8 3.94 -8.43 -14.00
C LYS A 8 3.63 -7.06 -14.59
N PHE A 9 4.58 -6.13 -14.49
CA PHE A 9 4.49 -4.82 -15.13
C PHE A 9 5.39 -4.77 -16.36
N GLU A 10 4.92 -4.09 -17.41
CA GLU A 10 5.71 -3.75 -18.60
C GLU A 10 6.36 -2.37 -18.41
N ALA A 11 7.18 -2.23 -17.37
CA ALA A 11 7.90 -1.01 -17.06
C ALA A 11 9.17 -1.30 -16.24
N PRO A 12 10.18 -0.40 -16.26
CA PRO A 12 11.37 -0.54 -15.43
C PRO A 12 11.05 -0.60 -13.93
N ILE A 13 11.83 -1.37 -13.18
CA ILE A 13 11.61 -1.61 -11.76
C ILE A 13 11.67 -0.31 -10.94
N GLU A 14 12.52 0.64 -11.30
CA GLU A 14 12.63 1.97 -10.70
C GLU A 14 11.29 2.70 -10.76
N LYS A 15 10.62 2.67 -11.92
CA LYS A 15 9.36 3.38 -12.14
C LYS A 15 8.24 2.75 -11.30
N ILE A 16 8.20 1.42 -11.23
CA ILE A 16 7.22 0.70 -10.42
C ILE A 16 7.45 0.96 -8.94
N TRP A 17 8.70 0.89 -8.50
CA TRP A 17 9.08 1.17 -7.12
C TRP A 17 8.65 2.57 -6.68
N SER A 18 9.00 3.61 -7.45
CA SER A 18 8.60 4.99 -7.14
C SER A 18 7.08 5.17 -7.17
N ALA A 19 6.37 4.52 -8.10
CA ALA A 19 4.92 4.60 -8.18
C ALA A 19 4.23 3.98 -6.95
N LEU A 20 4.72 2.85 -6.45
CA LEU A 20 4.17 2.15 -5.28
C LEU A 20 4.45 2.84 -3.94
N GLN A 21 5.21 3.93 -3.95
CA GLN A 21 5.46 4.80 -2.80
C GLN A 21 4.96 6.22 -3.04
N SER A 22 4.35 6.51 -4.19
CA SER A 22 3.82 7.83 -4.50
C SER A 22 2.42 8.02 -3.90
N PRO A 23 2.21 9.01 -3.01
CA PRO A 23 0.89 9.31 -2.48
C PRO A 23 -0.16 9.60 -3.56
N GLU A 24 0.25 10.29 -4.62
CA GLU A 24 -0.61 10.64 -5.74
C GLU A 24 -1.06 9.39 -6.51
N VAL A 25 -0.13 8.47 -6.79
CA VAL A 25 -0.48 7.22 -7.49
C VAL A 25 -1.33 6.34 -6.59
N LEU A 26 -0.90 6.13 -5.34
CA LEU A 26 -1.57 5.23 -4.41
C LEU A 26 -2.99 5.70 -4.07
N SER A 27 -3.21 6.99 -3.83
CA SER A 27 -4.56 7.51 -3.54
C SER A 27 -5.55 7.27 -4.68
N ASN A 28 -5.09 7.31 -5.94
CA ASN A 28 -5.91 7.01 -7.11
C ASN A 28 -6.16 5.50 -7.30
N CYS A 29 -5.26 4.64 -6.82
CA CYS A 29 -5.38 3.19 -6.97
C CYS A 29 -6.14 2.51 -5.82
N ILE A 30 -6.16 3.10 -4.62
CA ILE A 30 -6.78 2.49 -3.44
C ILE A 30 -8.30 2.76 -3.46
N PRO A 31 -9.15 1.72 -3.54
CA PRO A 31 -10.60 1.90 -3.59
C PRO A 31 -11.13 2.63 -2.35
N GLY A 32 -11.87 3.71 -2.58
CA GLY A 32 -12.49 4.49 -1.51
C GLY A 32 -11.50 5.34 -0.69
N CYS A 33 -10.25 5.49 -1.14
CA CYS A 33 -9.30 6.43 -0.54
C CYS A 33 -9.83 7.87 -0.67
N GLU A 34 -9.88 8.59 0.45
CA GLU A 34 -10.23 10.01 0.49
C GLU A 34 -9.01 10.88 0.76
N LYS A 35 -8.03 10.36 1.50
CA LYS A 35 -6.73 11.01 1.75
C LYS A 35 -5.63 9.97 1.87
N PHE A 36 -4.46 10.32 1.37
CA PHE A 36 -3.22 9.58 1.54
C PHE A 36 -2.08 10.60 1.54
N ASP A 37 -1.73 11.09 2.72
CA ASP A 37 -0.84 12.24 2.89
C ASP A 37 0.47 11.78 3.55
N PRO A 38 1.65 12.25 3.10
CA PRO A 38 2.91 11.99 3.79
C PRO A 38 2.88 12.45 5.25
N GLU A 39 3.46 11.66 6.14
CA GLU A 39 3.57 11.94 7.58
C GLU A 39 5.00 11.64 8.05
N GLY A 40 5.97 12.34 7.51
CA GLY A 40 7.39 12.11 7.80
C GLY A 40 8.01 11.05 6.90
N GLU A 41 9.19 10.58 7.28
CA GLU A 41 9.95 9.62 6.49
C GLU A 41 9.28 8.25 6.49
N ASN A 42 9.01 7.72 5.28
CA ASN A 42 8.45 6.38 5.10
C ASN A 42 7.11 6.15 5.81
N SER A 43 6.34 7.21 6.08
CA SER A 43 5.00 7.09 6.66
C SER A 43 3.96 7.98 6.02
N TYR A 44 2.72 7.51 6.06
CA TYR A 44 1.56 8.17 5.45
C TYR A 44 0.36 8.10 6.37
N LEU A 45 -0.44 9.16 6.41
CA LEU A 45 -1.78 9.17 6.97
C LEU A 45 -2.80 8.83 5.88
N LEU A 46 -3.72 7.94 6.20
CA LEU A 46 -4.78 7.52 5.28
C LEU A 46 -6.16 7.81 5.87
N SER A 47 -7.10 8.18 5.01
CA SER A 47 -8.53 8.10 5.30
C SER A 47 -9.26 7.47 4.12
N MET A 48 -10.21 6.58 4.40
CA MET A 48 -10.96 5.88 3.35
C MET A 48 -12.38 5.53 3.77
N LYS A 49 -13.26 5.48 2.78
CA LYS A 49 -14.61 4.92 2.86
C LYS A 49 -14.63 3.58 2.13
N VAL A 50 -14.64 2.50 2.89
CA VAL A 50 -14.72 1.15 2.32
C VAL A 50 -16.18 0.77 2.20
N LYS A 51 -16.57 0.30 1.00
CA LYS A 51 -17.85 -0.36 0.73
C LYS A 51 -17.59 -1.61 -0.12
N VAL A 52 -16.86 -2.57 0.45
CA VAL A 52 -16.43 -3.79 -0.26
C VAL A 52 -17.01 -4.99 0.46
N ALA A 53 -17.83 -5.76 -0.27
CA ALA A 53 -18.53 -6.94 0.25
C ALA A 53 -19.31 -6.63 1.54
N SER A 54 -19.02 -7.34 2.64
CA SER A 54 -19.62 -7.15 3.95
C SER A 54 -18.96 -6.05 4.79
N VAL A 55 -17.88 -5.43 4.32
CA VAL A 55 -17.15 -4.37 5.04
C VAL A 55 -17.63 -3.02 4.56
N THR A 56 -18.36 -2.31 5.44
CA THR A 56 -18.75 -0.91 5.22
C THR A 56 -18.30 -0.06 6.39
N GLY A 57 -17.57 1.02 6.12
CA GLY A 57 -17.14 1.93 7.17
C GLY A 57 -16.20 3.03 6.71
N LYS A 58 -16.04 4.02 7.58
CA LYS A 58 -14.99 5.03 7.45
C LYS A 58 -13.82 4.61 8.32
N TYR A 59 -12.62 4.62 7.75
CA TYR A 59 -11.39 4.27 8.44
C TYR A 59 -10.38 5.41 8.29
N THR A 60 -9.65 5.65 9.36
CA THR A 60 -8.46 6.49 9.38
C THR A 60 -7.30 5.67 9.91
N GLY A 61 -6.10 5.91 9.41
CA GLY A 61 -4.97 5.08 9.78
C GLY A 61 -3.63 5.65 9.37
N LYS A 62 -2.59 4.86 9.67
CA LYS A 62 -1.21 5.13 9.33
C LYS A 62 -0.66 3.95 8.52
N VAL A 63 0.10 4.27 7.49
CA VAL A 63 0.96 3.34 6.78
C VAL A 63 2.41 3.65 7.15
N SER A 64 3.21 2.63 7.42
CA SER A 64 4.65 2.75 7.62
C SER A 64 5.38 1.78 6.69
N ILE A 65 6.44 2.25 6.06
CA ILE A 65 7.32 1.45 5.20
C ILE A 65 8.62 1.16 5.96
N LYS A 66 9.02 -0.11 5.95
CA LYS A 66 10.18 -0.64 6.68
C LYS A 66 10.97 -1.61 5.81
N ASP A 67 12.14 -2.01 6.30
CA ASP A 67 13.00 -3.04 5.69
C ASP A 67 13.28 -2.78 4.20
N ILE A 68 13.49 -1.51 3.88
CA ILE A 68 13.64 -1.03 2.51
C ILE A 68 14.99 -1.50 1.97
N SER A 69 14.97 -2.32 0.94
CA SER A 69 16.14 -2.74 0.17
C SER A 69 15.82 -2.54 -1.31
N PHE A 70 16.18 -1.39 -1.87
CA PHE A 70 15.97 -1.13 -3.28
C PHE A 70 16.95 -1.94 -4.15
N PRO A 71 16.51 -2.56 -5.26
CA PRO A 71 15.13 -2.64 -5.76
C PRO A 71 14.35 -3.87 -5.26
N ASP A 72 14.92 -4.69 -4.39
CA ASP A 72 14.44 -6.05 -4.07
C ASP A 72 13.14 -6.11 -3.25
N GLN A 73 13.01 -5.32 -2.18
CA GLN A 73 11.87 -5.47 -1.26
C GLN A 73 11.61 -4.28 -0.33
N TYR A 74 10.39 -4.23 0.20
CA TYR A 74 10.06 -3.51 1.42
C TYR A 74 8.87 -4.14 2.17
N THR A 75 8.77 -3.84 3.46
CA THR A 75 7.63 -4.21 4.32
C THR A 75 6.72 -3.01 4.50
N MET A 76 5.41 -3.18 4.27
CA MET A 76 4.37 -2.20 4.54
C MET A 76 3.53 -2.64 5.74
N GLU A 77 3.52 -1.82 6.78
CA GLU A 77 2.66 -1.98 7.94
C GLU A 77 1.51 -0.96 7.87
N VAL A 78 0.29 -1.45 8.08
CA VAL A 78 -0.92 -0.63 8.05
C VAL A 78 -1.66 -0.80 9.38
N GLU A 79 -1.93 0.31 10.05
CA GLU A 79 -2.80 0.35 11.21
C GLU A 79 -3.96 1.30 10.94
N GLY A 80 -5.19 0.85 11.16
CA GLY A 80 -6.38 1.64 10.92
C GLY A 80 -7.43 1.44 12.01
N LYS A 81 -8.25 2.46 12.23
CA LYS A 81 -9.42 2.41 13.09
C LYS A 81 -10.60 3.03 12.36
N GLY A 82 -11.76 2.42 12.52
CA GLY A 82 -12.98 2.88 11.89
C GLY A 82 -14.23 2.39 12.60
N SER A 83 -15.39 2.68 11.99
CA SER A 83 -16.70 2.30 12.51
C SER A 83 -16.88 0.79 12.66
N GLY A 84 -16.18 0.00 11.85
CA GLY A 84 -16.19 -1.47 11.91
C GLY A 84 -15.11 -2.09 12.79
N GLY A 85 -14.35 -1.31 13.57
CA GLY A 85 -13.28 -1.78 14.46
C GLY A 85 -11.87 -1.34 14.05
N THR A 86 -10.86 -2.04 14.55
CA THR A 86 -9.45 -1.79 14.24
C THR A 86 -8.92 -2.80 13.23
N VAL A 87 -7.96 -2.37 12.41
CA VAL A 87 -7.27 -3.18 11.41
C VAL A 87 -5.78 -3.03 11.66
N LYS A 88 -5.06 -4.17 11.69
CA LYS A 88 -3.61 -4.21 11.59
C LYS A 88 -3.25 -5.20 10.49
N ALA A 89 -2.40 -4.78 9.57
CA ALA A 89 -1.95 -5.60 8.46
C ALA A 89 -0.47 -5.37 8.18
N THR A 90 0.21 -6.43 7.75
CA THR A 90 1.59 -6.39 7.28
C THR A 90 1.63 -7.02 5.90
N GLY A 91 2.20 -6.32 4.93
CA GLY A 91 2.45 -6.81 3.59
C GLY A 91 3.94 -6.74 3.29
N VAL A 92 4.51 -7.81 2.76
CA VAL A 92 5.89 -7.83 2.29
C VAL A 92 5.84 -7.85 0.77
N LEU A 93 6.47 -6.86 0.13
CA LEU A 93 6.53 -6.74 -1.31
C LEU A 93 7.94 -7.08 -1.77
N HIS A 94 8.03 -8.04 -2.67
CA HIS A 94 9.28 -8.41 -3.34
C HIS A 94 9.16 -8.04 -4.81
N PHE A 95 10.26 -7.57 -5.36
CA PHE A 95 10.39 -7.22 -6.76
C PHE A 95 11.53 -8.04 -7.36
N SER A 96 11.36 -8.39 -8.62
CA SER A 96 12.40 -9.04 -9.39
C SER A 96 12.27 -8.58 -10.84
N GLU A 97 13.41 -8.36 -11.48
CA GLU A 97 13.43 -8.21 -12.92
C GLU A 97 13.22 -9.58 -13.55
N SER A 98 12.18 -9.69 -14.36
CA SER A 98 12.05 -10.83 -15.26
C SER A 98 12.70 -10.40 -16.57
N ASN A 99 13.84 -11.03 -16.92
CA ASN A 99 14.44 -10.90 -18.24
C ASN A 99 13.43 -11.35 -19.30
N GLY A 100 12.62 -10.40 -19.79
CA GLY A 100 11.76 -10.55 -20.94
C GLY A 100 12.51 -10.02 -22.16
N VAL A 101 12.69 -10.89 -23.14
CA VAL A 101 13.20 -10.62 -24.50
C VAL A 101 12.61 -9.35 -25.11
#